data_AF-A0A7J0GFK4-F1
#
_entry.id   AF-A0A7J0GFK4-F1
#
_cell.length_a   1.000
_cell.length_b   1.000
_cell.length_c   1.000
_cell.angle_alpha   90.00
_cell.angle_beta   90.00
_cell.angle_gamma   90.00
#
_symmetry.space_group_name_H-M   'P 1'
#
loop_
_entity.id
_entity.type
_entity.pdbx_description
1 polymer ?
#
loop_
_entity_poly.entity_id
_entity_poly.type
_entity_poly.pdbx_seq_one_letter_code
_entity_poly.pdbx_strand_id
1 'polypeptide(L)'
;MGAGKSSLVLRFVKGQFLEFQESTIGAAFFSQTLAVNDATVKFEIWDTAGQERYPQLGPNDSFTRAKKWVQELQNQGNANMVMALAGNKADLEDKRKVTAEEARVYAEENGLFFMETSAKTAANVNDMFHEIAKRLPRAQASQNPAGMVLVDRPTEGSRAASCCA
;
A
#
# COMPACT_ATOMS: atom_id res chain seq x y z
N MET A 1 7.78 -10.04 -20.99
CA MET A 1 7.50 -10.48 -19.60
C MET A 1 7.47 -9.25 -18.71
N GLY A 2 6.38 -8.99 -17.97
CA GLY A 2 6.31 -7.84 -17.07
C GLY A 2 7.08 -8.04 -15.77
N ALA A 3 7.22 -6.99 -14.95
CA ALA A 3 7.84 -7.07 -13.61
C ALA A 3 7.01 -7.87 -12.58
N GLY A 4 5.74 -8.15 -12.88
CA GLY A 4 4.86 -9.00 -12.06
C GLY A 4 4.10 -8.28 -10.94
N LYS A 5 3.82 -6.97 -11.10
CA LYS A 5 3.05 -6.16 -10.14
C LYS A 5 1.68 -6.78 -9.83
N SER A 6 0.91 -7.05 -10.88
CA SER A 6 -0.41 -7.69 -10.80
C SER A 6 -0.36 -9.07 -10.15
N SER A 7 0.65 -9.87 -10.48
CA SER A 7 0.84 -11.19 -9.85
C SER A 7 1.18 -11.08 -8.37
N LEU A 8 1.94 -10.06 -7.95
CA LEU A 8 2.29 -9.82 -6.56
C LEU A 8 1.06 -9.37 -5.74
N VAL A 9 0.26 -8.46 -6.31
CA VAL A 9 -1.03 -8.04 -5.70
C VAL A 9 -2.02 -9.20 -5.64
N LEU A 10 -2.16 -9.98 -6.73
CA LEU A 10 -3.02 -11.16 -6.76
C LEU A 10 -2.60 -12.20 -5.72
N ARG A 11 -1.28 -12.43 -5.58
CA ARG A 11 -0.76 -13.37 -4.59
C ARG A 11 -1.08 -12.90 -3.17
N PHE A 12 -0.91 -11.62 -2.89
CA PHE A 12 -1.22 -11.06 -1.57
C PHE A 12 -2.72 -11.11 -1.25
N VAL A 13 -3.56 -10.69 -2.18
CA VAL A 13 -5.00 -10.52 -1.94
C VAL A 13 -5.75 -11.85 -1.98
N LYS A 14 -5.41 -12.72 -2.94
CA LYS A 14 -6.16 -13.96 -3.20
C LYS A 14 -5.37 -15.23 -2.90
N GLY A 15 -4.09 -15.12 -2.54
CA GLY A 15 -3.24 -16.31 -2.40
C GLY A 15 -3.03 -17.05 -3.72
N GLN A 16 -3.23 -16.40 -4.87
CA GLN A 16 -3.22 -17.03 -6.20
C GLN A 16 -2.07 -16.52 -7.07
N PHE A 17 -1.63 -17.37 -8.00
CA PHE A 17 -0.69 -16.99 -9.06
C PHE A 17 -1.17 -17.57 -10.38
N LEU A 18 -1.20 -16.73 -11.41
CA LEU A 18 -1.52 -17.11 -12.78
C LEU A 18 -0.23 -17.01 -13.60
N GLU A 19 0.17 -18.12 -14.22
CA GLU A 19 1.38 -18.18 -15.05
C GLU A 19 1.26 -17.26 -16.27
N PHE A 20 0.05 -17.21 -16.85
CA PHE A 20 -0.31 -16.36 -17.98
C PHE A 20 -1.22 -15.22 -17.52
N GLN A 21 -0.67 -14.31 -16.70
CA GLN A 21 -1.37 -13.09 -16.31
C GLN A 21 -1.46 -12.11 -17.49
N GLU A 22 -2.68 -11.70 -17.84
CA GLU A 22 -2.91 -10.67 -18.85
C GLU A 22 -2.32 -9.31 -18.42
N SER A 23 -1.94 -8.49 -19.38
CA SER A 23 -1.47 -7.13 -19.10
C SER A 23 -2.59 -6.30 -18.48
N THR A 24 -2.32 -5.63 -17.36
CA THR A 24 -3.25 -4.66 -16.78
C THR A 24 -3.55 -3.55 -17.79
N ILE A 25 -4.83 -3.33 -18.08
CA ILE A 25 -5.31 -2.24 -18.92
C ILE A 25 -5.71 -1.09 -17.98
N GLY A 26 -5.00 0.04 -18.05
CA GLY A 26 -5.26 1.18 -17.18
C GLY A 26 -4.91 0.89 -15.71
N ALA A 27 -5.92 0.68 -14.87
CA ALA A 27 -5.75 0.35 -13.46
C ALA A 27 -6.78 -0.68 -12.99
N ALA A 28 -6.37 -1.56 -12.08
CA ALA A 28 -7.22 -2.50 -11.36
C ALA A 28 -7.22 -2.18 -9.86
N PHE A 29 -8.36 -2.41 -9.20
CA PHE A 29 -8.53 -2.18 -7.78
C PHE A 29 -8.64 -3.50 -7.01
N PHE A 30 -7.93 -3.59 -5.88
CA PHE A 30 -8.02 -4.70 -4.95
C PHE A 30 -8.10 -4.17 -3.51
N SER A 31 -8.69 -4.96 -2.61
CA SER A 31 -8.65 -4.67 -1.18
C SER A 31 -8.32 -5.91 -0.38
N GLN A 32 -7.51 -5.73 0.67
CA GLN A 32 -7.14 -6.79 1.61
C GLN A 32 -6.94 -6.17 2.99
N THR A 33 -7.39 -6.86 4.03
CA THR A 33 -7.25 -6.42 5.41
C THR A 33 -6.19 -7.27 6.12
N LEU A 34 -5.24 -6.61 6.78
CA LEU A 34 -4.22 -7.25 7.59
C LEU A 34 -4.33 -6.79 9.05
N ALA A 35 -4.26 -7.75 9.97
CA ALA A 35 -3.98 -7.46 11.37
C ALA A 35 -2.47 -7.25 11.56
N VAL A 36 -2.07 -6.12 12.10
CA VAL A 36 -0.67 -5.75 12.29
C VAL A 36 -0.49 -5.15 13.68
N ASN A 37 0.17 -5.90 14.56
CA ASN A 37 0.24 -5.62 16.00
C ASN A 37 -1.19 -5.46 16.57
N ASP A 38 -1.46 -4.36 17.28
CA ASP A 38 -2.77 -4.05 17.88
C ASP A 38 -3.70 -3.25 16.95
N ALA A 39 -3.40 -3.18 15.66
CA ALA A 39 -4.17 -2.44 14.67
C ALA A 39 -4.61 -3.32 13.50
N THR A 40 -5.68 -2.91 12.84
CA THR A 40 -6.13 -3.51 11.58
C THR A 40 -5.95 -2.50 10.45
N VAL A 41 -5.23 -2.89 9.41
CA VAL A 41 -4.96 -2.05 8.23
C VAL A 41 -5.73 -2.62 7.05
N LYS A 42 -6.64 -1.83 6.48
CA LYS A 42 -7.29 -2.14 5.21
C LYS A 42 -6.48 -1.53 4.08
N PHE A 43 -5.88 -2.38 3.26
CA PHE A 43 -5.24 -1.95 2.02
C PHE A 43 -6.29 -1.72 0.94
N GLU A 44 -6.13 -0.61 0.22
CA GLU A 44 -6.83 -0.25 -1.00
C GLU A 44 -5.79 -0.10 -2.11
N ILE A 45 -5.60 -1.16 -2.88
CA ILE A 45 -4.47 -1.34 -3.78
C ILE A 45 -4.90 -1.02 -5.20
N TRP A 46 -4.22 -0.05 -5.79
CA TRP A 46 -4.34 0.29 -7.20
C TRP A 46 -3.18 -0.36 -7.97
N ASP A 47 -3.46 -1.45 -8.70
CA ASP A 47 -2.50 -2.04 -9.64
C ASP A 47 -2.60 -1.32 -10.98
N THR A 48 -1.58 -0.57 -11.35
CA THR A 48 -1.54 0.18 -12.60
C THR A 48 -0.77 -0.56 -13.69
N ALA A 49 -1.15 -0.31 -14.94
CA ALA A 49 -0.28 -0.61 -16.08
C ALA A 49 1.09 0.05 -15.89
N GLY A 50 2.14 -0.58 -16.41
CA GLY A 50 3.52 -0.08 -16.26
C GLY A 50 4.30 -0.07 -17.58
N GLN A 51 3.58 -0.16 -18.71
CA GLN A 51 4.15 -0.29 -20.05
C GLN A 51 4.15 1.04 -20.80
N GLU A 52 3.24 1.96 -20.45
CA GLU A 52 2.82 3.08 -21.29
C GLU A 52 3.65 4.37 -21.12
N ARG A 53 4.47 4.47 -20.07
CA ARG A 53 5.17 5.73 -19.73
C ARG A 53 6.63 5.83 -20.20
N TYR A 54 7.30 4.70 -20.46
CA TYR A 54 8.70 4.69 -20.90
C TYR A 54 8.95 3.71 -22.08
N PRO A 55 8.33 3.96 -23.25
CA PRO A 55 8.43 3.06 -24.40
C PRO A 55 9.86 2.92 -24.96
N GLN A 56 10.75 3.89 -24.68
CA GLN A 56 12.16 3.85 -25.10
C GLN A 56 13.01 2.88 -24.27
N LEU A 57 12.53 2.45 -23.09
CA LEU A 57 13.23 1.47 -22.27
C LEU A 57 12.77 0.07 -22.67
N GLY A 58 13.73 -0.80 -22.93
CA GLY A 58 13.45 -2.17 -23.34
C GLY A 58 12.67 -2.93 -22.25
N PRO A 59 11.95 -3.99 -22.62
CA PRO A 59 11.25 -4.85 -21.66
C PRO A 59 12.19 -5.45 -20.59
N ASN A 60 13.49 -5.52 -20.88
CA ASN A 60 14.53 -6.02 -19.99
C ASN A 60 15.02 -5.00 -18.93
N ASP A 61 14.63 -3.73 -19.04
CA ASP A 61 15.15 -2.65 -18.18
C ASP A 61 14.17 -2.29 -17.05
N SER A 62 13.56 -3.32 -16.42
CA SER A 62 12.56 -3.11 -15.37
C SER A 62 13.12 -2.35 -14.16
N PHE A 63 14.38 -2.58 -13.79
CA PHE A 63 15.00 -1.88 -12.67
C PHE A 63 15.27 -0.42 -13.01
N THR A 64 15.78 -0.11 -14.20
CA THR A 64 15.93 1.28 -14.70
C THR A 64 14.60 2.02 -14.70
N ARG A 65 13.51 1.36 -15.12
CA ARG A 65 12.16 1.94 -15.03
C ARG A 65 11.73 2.19 -13.60
N ALA A 66 12.00 1.26 -12.67
CA ALA A 66 11.72 1.45 -11.26
C ALA A 66 12.43 2.69 -10.71
N LYS A 67 13.71 2.92 -11.07
CA LYS A 67 14.45 4.12 -10.64
C LYS A 67 13.78 5.42 -11.07
N LYS A 68 13.23 5.47 -12.29
CA LYS A 68 12.46 6.64 -12.78
C LYS A 68 11.15 6.84 -11.99
N TRP A 69 10.44 5.75 -11.70
CA TRP A 69 9.24 5.81 -10.86
C TRP A 69 9.53 6.33 -9.46
N VAL A 70 10.63 5.90 -8.84
CA VAL A 70 11.04 6.41 -7.52
C VAL A 70 11.25 7.93 -7.56
N GLN A 71 11.95 8.44 -8.57
CA GLN A 71 12.15 9.88 -8.74
C GLN A 71 10.83 10.65 -8.92
N GLU A 72 9.90 10.12 -9.72
CA GLU A 72 8.57 10.73 -9.90
C GLU A 72 7.78 10.77 -8.58
N LEU A 73 7.78 9.66 -7.85
CA LEU A 73 7.10 9.54 -6.56
C LEU A 73 7.73 10.47 -5.53
N GLN A 74 9.05 10.61 -5.48
CA GLN A 74 9.72 11.55 -4.58
C GLN A 74 9.37 13.02 -4.90
N ASN A 75 9.25 13.37 -6.18
CA ASN A 75 8.93 14.73 -6.62
C ASN A 75 7.47 15.13 -6.35
N GLN A 76 6.54 14.17 -6.35
CA GLN A 76 5.10 14.42 -6.19
C GLN A 76 4.55 13.97 -4.82
N GLY A 77 5.31 13.16 -4.09
CA GLY A 77 4.91 12.56 -2.83
C GLY A 77 4.95 13.54 -1.67
N ASN A 78 4.30 13.15 -0.57
CA ASN A 78 4.37 13.86 0.70
C ASN A 78 5.31 13.14 1.69
N ALA A 79 5.67 13.80 2.78
CA ALA A 79 6.60 13.27 3.79
C ALA A 79 6.08 12.00 4.51
N ASN A 80 4.79 11.71 4.41
CA ASN A 80 4.15 10.55 5.04
C ASN A 80 4.04 9.34 4.10
N MET A 81 4.51 9.46 2.85
CA MET A 81 4.45 8.40 1.86
C MET A 81 5.53 7.34 2.13
N VAL A 82 5.10 6.09 2.31
CA VAL A 82 5.99 4.94 2.41
C VAL A 82 6.27 4.39 1.02
N MET A 83 7.54 4.23 0.66
CA MET A 83 7.95 3.61 -0.60
C MET A 83 8.68 2.29 -0.35
N ALA A 84 8.34 1.26 -1.13
CA ALA A 84 8.98 -0.04 -1.09
C ALA A 84 9.39 -0.50 -2.49
N LEU A 85 10.56 -1.12 -2.59
CA LEU A 85 11.10 -1.72 -3.80
C LEU A 85 11.01 -3.25 -3.72
N ALA A 86 10.18 -3.85 -4.58
CA ALA A 86 10.04 -5.30 -4.68
C ALA A 86 10.95 -5.88 -5.76
N GLY A 87 11.96 -6.66 -5.35
CA GLY A 87 12.74 -7.51 -6.26
C GLY A 87 11.99 -8.80 -6.59
N ASN A 88 11.01 -8.74 -7.49
CA ASN A 88 10.14 -9.89 -7.78
C ASN A 88 10.79 -10.93 -8.71
N LYS A 89 10.28 -12.16 -8.65
CA LYS A 89 10.75 -13.36 -9.38
C LYS A 89 12.10 -13.89 -8.89
N ALA A 90 12.34 -13.83 -7.58
CA ALA A 90 13.52 -14.43 -6.96
C ALA A 90 13.63 -15.95 -7.20
N ASP A 91 12.55 -16.62 -7.64
CA ASP A 91 12.55 -18.01 -8.08
C ASP A 91 13.31 -18.27 -9.39
N LEU A 92 13.67 -17.23 -10.15
CA LEU A 92 14.37 -17.33 -11.44
C LEU A 92 15.84 -16.91 -11.33
N GLU A 93 16.60 -17.53 -10.42
CA GLU A 93 18.00 -17.18 -10.13
C GLU A 93 18.89 -17.23 -11.39
N ASP A 94 18.73 -18.26 -12.24
CA ASP A 94 19.49 -18.40 -13.49
C ASP A 94 19.25 -17.27 -14.51
N LYS A 95 18.17 -16.51 -14.32
CA LYS A 95 17.80 -15.37 -15.18
C LYS A 95 18.00 -14.03 -14.46
N ARG A 96 18.67 -14.01 -13.30
CA ARG A 96 18.95 -12.81 -12.52
C ARG A 96 19.77 -11.83 -13.36
N LYS A 97 19.32 -10.57 -13.37
CA LYS A 97 20.02 -9.44 -14.02
C LYS A 97 20.42 -8.33 -13.06
N VAL A 98 19.84 -8.33 -11.86
CA VAL A 98 20.09 -7.34 -10.80
C VAL A 98 20.36 -8.13 -9.53
N THR A 99 21.48 -7.85 -8.88
CA THR A 99 21.84 -8.53 -7.64
C THR A 99 21.01 -7.97 -6.48
N ALA A 100 20.81 -8.78 -5.45
CA ALA A 100 20.14 -8.32 -4.23
C ALA A 100 20.87 -7.11 -3.62
N GLU A 101 22.21 -7.13 -3.66
CA GLU A 101 23.04 -6.04 -3.13
C GLU A 101 22.87 -4.74 -3.91
N GLU A 102 22.88 -4.78 -5.24
CA GLU A 102 22.65 -3.59 -6.07
C GLU A 102 21.29 -2.94 -5.77
N ALA A 103 20.24 -3.76 -5.67
CA ALA A 103 18.90 -3.28 -5.37
C ALA A 103 18.77 -2.75 -3.92
N ARG A 104 19.43 -3.38 -2.96
CA ARG A 104 19.48 -2.96 -1.55
C ARG A 104 20.17 -1.62 -1.39
N VAL A 105 21.37 -1.46 -1.97
CA VAL A 105 22.13 -0.20 -1.93
C VAL A 105 21.29 0.92 -2.52
N TYR A 106 20.69 0.71 -3.71
CA TYR A 106 19.82 1.70 -4.33
C TYR A 106 18.63 2.07 -3.45
N ALA A 107 17.98 1.09 -2.81
CA ALA A 107 16.85 1.35 -1.93
C ALA A 107 17.24 2.18 -0.71
N GLU A 108 18.36 1.85 -0.06
CA GLU A 108 18.88 2.58 1.10
C GLU A 108 19.21 4.04 0.76
N GLU A 109 19.92 4.26 -0.35
CA GLU A 109 20.28 5.61 -0.83
C GLU A 109 19.06 6.50 -1.14
N ASN A 110 17.93 5.88 -1.49
CA ASN A 110 16.71 6.59 -1.91
C ASN A 110 15.57 6.50 -0.88
N GLY A 111 15.87 6.01 0.33
CA GLY A 111 14.90 5.94 1.43
C GLY A 111 13.75 4.95 1.19
N LEU A 112 13.96 3.90 0.39
CA LEU A 112 13.02 2.81 0.20
C LEU A 112 13.33 1.65 1.10
N PHE A 113 12.30 0.93 1.50
CA PHE A 113 12.46 -0.43 2.02
C PHE A 113 12.57 -1.42 0.84
N PHE A 114 13.50 -2.37 0.90
CA PHE A 114 13.70 -3.38 -0.15
C PHE A 114 13.43 -4.79 0.35
N MET A 115 12.81 -5.60 -0.52
CA MET A 115 12.62 -7.03 -0.27
C MET A 115 12.59 -7.80 -1.59
N GLU A 116 13.34 -8.91 -1.65
CA GLU A 116 13.20 -9.90 -2.71
C GLU A 116 11.93 -10.70 -2.50
N THR A 117 11.15 -10.92 -3.56
CA THR A 117 9.84 -11.56 -3.49
C THR A 117 9.68 -12.55 -4.65
N SER A 118 8.77 -13.50 -4.48
CA SER A 118 8.25 -14.29 -5.58
C SER A 118 6.75 -14.43 -5.48
N ALA A 119 6.04 -13.80 -6.41
CA ALA A 119 4.60 -14.04 -6.58
C ALA A 119 4.30 -15.53 -6.91
N LYS A 120 5.23 -16.24 -7.56
CA LYS A 120 5.06 -17.64 -7.94
C LYS A 120 5.10 -18.55 -6.73
N THR A 121 6.11 -18.43 -5.87
CA THR A 121 6.30 -19.28 -4.68
C THR A 121 5.67 -18.72 -3.41
N ALA A 122 5.12 -17.50 -3.48
CA ALA A 122 4.66 -16.69 -2.36
C ALA A 122 5.77 -16.20 -1.39
N ALA A 123 7.05 -16.46 -1.71
CA ALA A 123 8.16 -16.02 -0.88
C ALA A 123 8.12 -14.50 -0.65
N ASN A 124 8.15 -14.11 0.63
CA ASN A 124 8.18 -12.73 1.13
C ASN A 124 7.03 -11.81 0.67
N VAL A 125 5.99 -12.34 0.00
CA VAL A 125 4.89 -11.49 -0.48
C VAL A 125 4.10 -10.92 0.70
N ASN A 126 3.69 -11.75 1.65
CA ASN A 126 2.96 -11.28 2.83
C ASN A 126 3.84 -10.38 3.70
N ASP A 127 5.11 -10.75 3.90
CA ASP A 127 6.05 -9.99 4.73
C ASP A 127 6.22 -8.57 4.20
N MET A 128 6.35 -8.40 2.88
CA MET A 128 6.41 -7.10 2.23
C MET A 128 5.21 -6.20 2.61
N PHE A 129 3.99 -6.70 2.47
CA PHE A 129 2.78 -5.92 2.78
C PHE A 129 2.62 -5.66 4.29
N HIS A 130 3.00 -6.61 5.14
CA HIS A 130 3.03 -6.39 6.60
C HIS A 130 4.05 -5.30 6.97
N GLU A 131 5.21 -5.28 6.33
CA GLU A 131 6.29 -4.34 6.61
C GLU A 131 5.94 -2.92 6.10
N ILE A 132 5.21 -2.83 4.98
CA ILE A 132 4.56 -1.58 4.53
C ILE A 132 3.54 -1.11 5.58
N ALA A 133 2.65 -2.00 6.04
CA ALA A 133 1.61 -1.65 7.02
C ALA A 133 2.19 -1.08 8.32
N LYS A 134 3.30 -1.64 8.81
CA LYS A 134 3.98 -1.15 10.02
C LYS A 134 4.56 0.26 9.86
N ARG A 135 4.97 0.64 8.65
CA ARG A 135 5.55 1.95 8.35
C ARG A 135 4.51 3.03 8.07
N LEU A 136 3.26 2.64 7.79
CA LEU A 136 2.21 3.63 7.55
C LEU A 136 2.02 4.51 8.79
N PRO A 137 1.89 5.85 8.62
CA PRO A 137 1.53 6.72 9.71
C PRO A 137 0.24 6.23 10.33
N ARG A 138 0.26 5.98 11.65
CA ARG A 138 -0.98 5.72 12.36
C ARG A 138 -1.78 7.01 12.35
N ALA A 139 -2.99 6.97 11.81
CA ALA A 139 -3.95 8.03 12.05
C ALA A 139 -4.03 8.18 13.58
N GLN A 140 -3.65 9.35 14.11
CA GLN A 140 -4.10 9.69 15.45
C GLN A 140 -5.61 9.57 15.39
N ALA A 141 -6.20 8.72 16.24
CA ALA A 141 -7.64 8.73 16.42
C ALA A 141 -7.99 10.20 16.62
N SER A 142 -8.71 10.81 15.67
CA SER A 142 -9.22 12.14 15.85
C SER A 142 -9.91 12.09 17.20
N GLN A 143 -9.41 12.85 18.18
CA GLN A 143 -10.15 13.06 19.40
C GLN A 143 -11.52 13.52 18.93
N ASN A 144 -12.52 12.66 19.09
CA ASN A 144 -13.89 13.00 18.80
C ASN A 144 -14.09 14.37 19.47
N PRO A 145 -14.47 15.43 18.75
CA PRO A 145 -14.87 16.64 19.43
C PRO A 145 -15.97 16.19 20.39
N ALA A 146 -15.71 16.37 21.69
CA ALA A 146 -16.59 15.94 22.75
C ALA A 146 -18.03 16.29 22.34
N GLY A 147 -18.90 15.30 22.36
CA GLY A 147 -20.28 15.45 21.93
C GLY A 147 -20.88 16.72 22.50
N MET A 148 -21.66 17.44 21.70
CA MET A 148 -22.43 18.60 22.15
C MET A 148 -23.17 18.23 23.45
N VAL A 149 -22.68 18.74 24.58
CA VAL A 149 -23.43 18.73 25.83
C VAL A 149 -24.56 19.73 25.62
N LEU A 150 -25.79 19.23 25.47
CA LEU A 150 -26.98 20.05 25.57
C LEU A 150 -27.03 20.56 27.02
N VAL A 151 -26.67 21.81 27.23
CA VAL A 151 -26.82 22.48 28.51
C VAL A 151 -28.32 22.64 28.76
N ASP A 152 -28.83 21.91 29.74
CA ASP A 152 -30.20 22.04 30.20
C ASP A 152 -30.48 23.49 30.60
N ARG A 153 -31.57 24.03 30.04
CA ARG A 153 -31.98 25.42 30.19
C ARG A 153 -32.67 25.56 31.56
N PRO A 154 -32.32 26.54 32.41
CA PRO A 154 -33.00 26.71 33.68
C PRO A 154 -34.40 27.29 33.44
N THR A 155 -35.43 26.56 33.85
CA THR A 155 -36.80 27.06 33.89
C THR A 155 -37.05 27.78 35.22
N GLU A 156 -37.00 29.11 35.20
CA GLU A 156 -37.64 29.96 36.22
C GLU A 156 -39.16 30.02 35.96
N GLY A 157 -39.95 29.97 37.04
CA GLY A 157 -41.34 29.55 37.01
C GLY A 157 -42.44 30.62 37.13
N SER A 158 -43.50 30.19 37.82
CA SER A 158 -44.85 30.79 37.98
C SER A 158 -45.81 30.42 36.83
N ARG A 159 -47.06 29.97 37.02
CA ARG A 159 -48.07 30.13 38.10
C ARG A 159 -49.01 28.92 38.18
N ALA A 160 -49.68 28.82 39.32
CA ALA A 160 -50.66 27.81 39.73
C ALA A 160 -51.97 27.79 38.91
N ALA A 161 -52.56 26.59 38.77
CA ALA A 161 -54.00 26.27 38.83
C ALA A 161 -54.14 24.73 38.75
N SER A 162 -54.37 24.04 39.87
CA SER A 162 -55.66 23.43 40.25
C SER A 162 -56.20 22.38 39.26
N CYS A 163 -56.15 21.09 39.64
CA CYS A 163 -57.33 20.30 40.04
C CYS A 163 -56.94 18.83 40.27
N CYS A 164 -57.37 18.28 41.41
CA CYS A 164 -57.28 16.87 41.79
C CYS A 164 -58.61 16.16 41.54
N ALA A 165 -58.58 14.88 41.18
CA ALA A 165 -59.27 13.74 41.81
C ALA A 165 -59.09 12.49 40.95
#